data_AF-A0A7S4S7U1-F1
#
_entry.id   AF-A0A7S4S7U1-F1
#
_cell.length_a   1.000
_cell.length_b   1.000
_cell.length_c   1.000
_cell.angle_alpha   90.00
_cell.angle_beta   90.00
_cell.angle_gamma   90.00
#
_symmetry.space_group_name_H-M   'P 1'
#
loop_
_entity.id
_entity.type
_entity.pdbx_description
1 polymer ?
#
loop_
_entity_poly.entity_id
_entity_poly.type
_entity_poly.pdbx_seq_one_letter_code
_entity_poly.pdbx_strand_id
1 'polypeptide(L)'
;SIGASLMFQLASLALLSLAEPLTSSSTNSPSSPAANVIQTIEDYIFASLWMAYHQTPSNFPSTTTSCEEHVAQLGQLLQHWGPSYFEGTDDSSNSVPSSGGWAYAFPLLLAQQYNTALTHLAEVGSGTGLLQATHLGLIMYHAGIPLYDFNLQPSQLEESKQNDKDASGKQLLSKLIVSYASAFQTADPKTALEYLVRLPDPTSTGTATASIGQFAKKQIRRLLLETRAFEPLAGKVSSNGSRESATDTSATPSSSLPAMDCYFSSAEVSSILADAAVDTLREGNKADAAELFALAGRYGSLLSLLNCELASHLVDVSPGEGGGSGEQLQQQQESEERRFVPLHARSFLFFAF
;
A
#
# COMPACT_ATOMS: atom_id res chain seq x y z
N SER A 1 -33.08 38.99 16.72
CA SER A 1 -32.60 38.44 18.01
C SER A 1 -33.57 37.41 18.59
N ILE A 2 -34.84 37.76 18.88
CA ILE A 2 -35.81 36.83 19.49
C ILE A 2 -36.09 35.56 18.64
N GLY A 3 -36.16 35.70 17.31
CA GLY A 3 -36.41 34.55 16.42
C GLY A 3 -35.30 33.49 16.41
N ALA A 4 -34.03 33.90 16.47
CA ALA A 4 -32.90 32.96 16.50
C ALA A 4 -32.87 32.16 17.81
N SER A 5 -33.11 32.82 18.95
CA SER A 5 -33.19 32.17 20.26
C SER A 5 -34.29 31.10 20.30
N LEU A 6 -35.45 31.36 19.69
CA LEU A 6 -36.56 30.41 19.63
C LEU A 6 -36.21 29.20 18.75
N MET A 7 -35.53 29.41 17.63
CA MET A 7 -35.11 28.30 16.75
C MET A 7 -34.09 27.38 17.41
N PHE A 8 -33.09 27.94 18.10
CA PHE A 8 -32.14 27.14 18.88
C PHE A 8 -32.83 26.34 19.98
N GLN A 9 -33.76 26.96 20.71
CA GLN A 9 -34.50 26.28 21.78
C GLN A 9 -35.37 25.13 21.23
N LEU A 10 -35.99 25.31 20.07
CA LEU A 10 -36.76 24.25 19.40
C LEU A 10 -35.87 23.13 18.87
N ALA A 11 -34.69 23.43 18.32
CA ALA A 11 -33.75 22.41 17.88
C ALA A 11 -33.13 21.64 19.05
N SER A 12 -32.78 22.31 20.15
CA SER A 12 -32.37 21.65 21.39
C SER A 12 -33.49 20.76 21.94
N LEU A 13 -34.73 21.22 21.90
CA LEU A 13 -35.88 20.42 22.33
C LEU A 13 -36.09 19.21 21.40
N ALA A 14 -35.92 19.35 20.08
CA ALA A 14 -36.02 18.26 19.13
C ALA A 14 -34.93 17.18 19.34
N LEU A 15 -33.68 17.60 19.56
CA LEU A 15 -32.56 16.71 19.88
C LEU A 15 -32.76 16.00 21.23
N LEU A 16 -33.35 16.68 22.22
CA LEU A 16 -33.63 16.12 23.54
C LEU A 16 -34.88 15.23 23.54
N SER A 17 -35.89 15.54 22.72
CA SER A 17 -37.12 14.76 22.63
C SER A 17 -36.94 13.50 21.79
N LEU A 18 -35.76 13.31 21.18
CA LEU A 18 -35.49 12.24 20.23
C LEU A 18 -36.57 12.15 19.14
N ALA A 19 -37.17 13.30 18.81
CA ALA A 19 -38.14 13.37 17.74
C ALA A 19 -37.36 13.20 16.43
N GLU A 20 -37.77 12.22 15.63
CA GLU A 20 -37.16 11.87 14.35
C GLU A 20 -36.77 13.13 13.56
N PRO A 21 -35.49 13.33 13.18
CA PRO A 21 -35.14 14.47 12.37
C PRO A 21 -35.38 14.17 10.88
N LEU A 22 -36.19 15.03 10.27
CA LEU A 22 -35.81 15.75 9.05
C LEU A 22 -35.63 14.92 7.77
N THR A 23 -36.58 14.06 7.43
CA THR A 23 -36.79 13.72 6.02
C THR A 23 -37.53 14.86 5.33
N SER A 24 -36.88 15.51 4.38
CA SER A 24 -37.44 16.58 3.53
C SER A 24 -38.47 16.08 2.49
N SER A 25 -39.14 14.95 2.71
CA SER A 25 -39.94 14.28 1.67
C SER A 25 -41.43 14.60 1.68
N SER A 26 -41.92 15.46 2.58
CA SER A 26 -43.30 15.99 2.49
C SER A 26 -43.27 17.44 2.03
N THR A 27 -43.44 17.64 0.73
CA THR A 27 -43.49 18.94 0.03
C THR A 27 -44.59 19.89 0.52
N ASN A 28 -45.39 19.52 1.54
CA ASN A 28 -46.52 20.29 2.05
C ASN A 28 -46.50 20.55 3.57
N SER A 29 -45.44 20.22 4.30
CA SER A 29 -45.33 20.53 5.73
C SER A 29 -44.42 21.74 5.99
N PRO A 30 -44.79 22.67 6.88
CA PRO A 30 -43.94 23.80 7.22
C PRO A 30 -42.58 23.28 7.70
N SER A 31 -41.51 23.84 7.15
CA SER A 31 -40.11 23.51 7.45
C SER A 31 -39.95 23.22 8.94
N SER A 32 -39.58 21.98 9.28
CA SER A 32 -39.30 21.60 10.66
C SER A 32 -38.31 22.59 11.27
N PRO A 33 -38.52 23.09 12.50
CA PRO A 33 -37.66 24.11 13.11
C PRO A 33 -36.19 23.68 13.22
N ALA A 34 -35.91 22.37 13.22
CA ALA A 34 -34.57 21.83 13.21
C ALA A 34 -33.83 22.03 11.85
N ALA A 35 -34.56 22.19 10.74
CA ALA A 35 -33.97 22.47 9.42
C ALA A 35 -33.27 23.84 9.35
N ASN A 36 -33.61 24.78 10.24
CA ASN A 36 -32.96 26.09 10.31
C ASN A 36 -31.68 26.09 11.16
N VAL A 37 -31.45 25.02 11.94
CA VAL A 37 -30.30 24.88 12.84
C VAL A 37 -29.22 23.99 12.24
N ILE A 38 -29.59 22.99 11.44
CA ILE A 38 -28.64 22.19 10.66
C ILE A 38 -28.24 22.99 9.43
N GLN A 39 -27.06 23.61 9.47
CA GLN A 39 -26.56 24.45 8.39
C GLN A 39 -25.43 23.78 7.62
N THR A 40 -24.69 22.88 8.28
CA THR A 40 -23.59 22.14 7.67
C THR A 40 -23.84 20.65 7.65
N ILE A 41 -23.01 19.92 6.88
CA ILE A 41 -23.05 18.47 6.85
C ILE A 41 -22.62 17.87 8.18
N GLU A 42 -21.69 18.51 8.88
CA GLU A 42 -21.25 18.11 10.22
C GLU A 42 -22.40 18.21 11.22
N ASP A 43 -23.21 19.27 11.15
CA ASP A 43 -24.42 19.41 11.99
C ASP A 43 -25.39 18.25 11.74
N TYR A 44 -25.57 17.88 10.47
CA TYR A 44 -26.46 16.78 10.07
C TYR A 44 -25.96 15.43 10.58
N ILE A 45 -24.67 15.14 10.40
CA ILE A 45 -24.05 13.89 10.86
C ILE A 45 -24.09 13.82 12.39
N PHE A 46 -23.75 14.91 13.08
CA PHE A 46 -23.80 15.00 14.53
C PHE A 46 -25.21 14.71 15.04
N ALA A 47 -26.23 15.37 14.48
CA ALA A 47 -27.62 15.14 14.85
C ALA A 47 -28.04 13.68 14.57
N SER A 48 -27.66 13.12 13.42
CA SER A 48 -27.99 11.74 13.05
C SER A 48 -27.35 10.71 14.00
N LEU A 49 -26.08 10.88 14.34
CA LEU A 49 -25.37 10.00 15.28
C LEU A 49 -25.87 10.16 16.72
N TRP A 50 -26.19 11.39 17.13
CA TRP A 50 -26.80 11.67 18.44
C TRP A 50 -28.12 10.91 18.60
N MET A 51 -28.98 10.97 17.57
CA MET A 51 -30.25 10.25 17.54
C MET A 51 -30.03 8.73 17.58
N ALA A 52 -29.12 8.21 16.76
CA ALA A 52 -28.78 6.78 16.73
C ALA A 52 -28.33 6.28 18.12
N TYR A 53 -27.49 7.04 18.81
CA TYR A 53 -26.99 6.69 20.15
C TYR A 53 -28.12 6.64 21.18
N HIS A 54 -28.97 7.67 21.22
CA HIS A 54 -30.00 7.82 22.25
C HIS A 54 -31.30 7.03 21.98
N GLN A 55 -31.55 6.59 20.75
CA GLN A 55 -32.69 5.73 20.42
C GLN A 55 -32.48 4.25 20.79
N THR A 56 -31.27 3.88 21.26
CA THR A 56 -30.98 2.52 21.76
C THR A 56 -31.82 2.24 23.02
N PRO A 57 -32.80 1.32 22.99
CA PRO A 57 -33.65 1.08 24.15
C PRO A 57 -32.85 0.38 25.23
N SER A 58 -32.91 0.92 26.44
CA SER A 58 -32.21 0.34 27.57
C SER A 58 -32.89 -0.88 28.19
N ASN A 59 -34.15 -1.25 27.88
CA ASN A 59 -34.81 -2.41 28.53
C ASN A 59 -36.15 -2.92 27.94
N PHE A 60 -36.61 -2.52 26.74
CA PHE A 60 -37.94 -2.93 26.23
C PHE A 60 -37.90 -3.67 24.88
N PRO A 61 -38.52 -4.86 24.76
CA PRO A 61 -38.55 -5.62 23.52
C PRO A 61 -39.76 -5.21 22.69
N SER A 62 -39.65 -4.18 21.85
CA SER A 62 -40.55 -4.00 20.70
C SER A 62 -39.99 -3.02 19.67
N THR A 63 -39.59 -3.52 18.50
CA THR A 63 -39.51 -2.81 17.20
C THR A 63 -38.53 -1.66 16.99
N THR A 64 -37.74 -1.26 17.98
CA THR A 64 -36.76 -0.17 17.84
C THR A 64 -35.52 -0.62 17.07
N THR A 65 -35.23 0.11 15.99
CA THR A 65 -34.00 -0.02 15.22
C THR A 65 -32.78 0.22 16.12
N SER A 66 -31.80 -0.68 16.08
CA SER A 66 -30.58 -0.58 16.88
C SER A 66 -29.73 0.63 16.47
N CYS A 67 -28.85 1.12 17.35
CA CYS A 67 -27.87 2.16 16.99
C CYS A 67 -27.06 1.77 15.74
N GLU A 68 -26.72 0.49 15.66
CA GLU A 68 -26.03 -0.09 14.51
C GLU A 68 -26.84 0.10 13.21
N GLU A 69 -28.15 -0.17 13.23
CA GLU A 69 -29.03 -0.01 12.07
C GLU A 69 -29.05 1.43 11.57
N HIS A 70 -29.11 2.40 12.48
CA HIS A 70 -29.06 3.81 12.10
C HIS A 70 -27.70 4.21 11.51
N VAL A 71 -26.59 3.72 12.06
CA VAL A 71 -25.25 3.99 11.50
C VAL A 71 -25.09 3.37 10.12
N ALA A 72 -25.58 2.14 9.91
CA ALA A 72 -25.57 1.50 8.60
C ALA A 72 -26.45 2.24 7.58
N GLN A 73 -27.64 2.68 8.00
CA GLN A 73 -28.55 3.47 7.16
C GLN A 73 -27.92 4.82 6.78
N LEU A 74 -27.28 5.49 7.74
CA LEU A 74 -26.55 6.73 7.48
C LEU A 74 -25.43 6.49 6.45
N GLY A 75 -24.66 5.41 6.59
CA GLY A 75 -23.66 5.02 5.60
C GLY A 75 -24.22 4.84 4.19
N GLN A 76 -25.35 4.13 4.06
CA GLN A 76 -26.04 3.93 2.77
C GLN A 76 -26.56 5.23 2.18
N LEU A 77 -27.09 6.13 3.02
CA LEU A 77 -27.60 7.44 2.60
C LEU A 77 -26.46 8.34 2.08
N LEU A 78 -25.32 8.38 2.78
CA LEU A 78 -24.13 9.12 2.33
C LEU A 78 -23.63 8.59 0.98
N GLN A 79 -23.57 7.26 0.82
CA GLN A 79 -23.20 6.63 -0.45
C GLN A 79 -24.19 6.95 -1.57
N HIS A 80 -25.48 7.02 -1.26
CA HIS A 80 -26.52 7.37 -2.22
C HIS A 80 -26.38 8.80 -2.73
N TRP A 81 -26.05 9.75 -1.86
CA TRP A 81 -25.76 11.14 -2.27
C TRP A 81 -24.47 11.24 -3.10
N GLY A 82 -23.46 10.45 -2.74
CA GLY A 82 -22.21 10.34 -3.48
C GLY A 82 -21.33 11.61 -3.45
N PRO A 83 -20.10 11.55 -4.00
CA PRO A 83 -19.13 12.64 -3.89
C PRO A 83 -19.62 13.99 -4.41
N SER A 84 -20.38 14.00 -5.51
CA SER A 84 -20.89 15.22 -6.15
C SER A 84 -21.77 16.10 -5.27
N TYR A 85 -22.34 15.53 -4.20
CA TYR A 85 -23.13 16.30 -3.24
C TYR A 85 -22.24 17.08 -2.25
N PHE A 86 -21.07 16.55 -1.93
CA PHE A 86 -20.17 17.08 -0.90
C PHE A 86 -19.01 17.89 -1.49
N GLU A 87 -18.54 17.45 -2.65
CA GLU A 87 -17.54 18.15 -3.43
C GLU A 87 -18.30 19.13 -4.33
N GLY A 88 -18.17 20.43 -4.04
CA GLY A 88 -18.78 21.46 -4.88
C GLY A 88 -18.42 21.21 -6.34
N THR A 89 -19.40 21.41 -7.24
CA THR A 89 -19.19 21.27 -8.68
C THR A 89 -18.27 22.38 -9.17
N ASP A 90 -16.97 22.18 -9.06
CA ASP A 90 -16.02 22.92 -9.87
C ASP A 90 -16.11 22.33 -11.29
N ASP A 91 -16.74 23.06 -12.21
CA ASP A 91 -17.05 22.66 -13.60
C ASP A 91 -15.80 22.26 -14.44
N SER A 92 -14.60 22.35 -13.88
CA SER A 92 -13.39 21.79 -14.48
C SER A 92 -13.25 20.30 -14.13
N SER A 93 -13.72 19.44 -15.02
CA SER A 93 -13.70 17.97 -14.91
C SER A 93 -12.32 17.30 -14.69
N ASN A 94 -11.24 18.08 -14.56
CA ASN A 94 -9.87 17.61 -14.34
C ASN A 94 -9.19 18.26 -13.12
N SER A 95 -9.88 19.10 -12.35
CA SER A 95 -9.31 19.67 -11.12
C SER A 95 -9.51 18.72 -9.95
N VAL A 96 -8.44 18.44 -9.21
CA VAL A 96 -8.52 17.84 -7.88
C VAL A 96 -9.46 18.73 -7.04
N PRO A 97 -10.48 18.16 -6.36
CA PRO A 97 -11.40 18.98 -5.58
C PRO A 97 -10.63 19.77 -4.53
N SER A 98 -11.11 20.97 -4.21
CA SER A 98 -10.49 21.86 -3.23
C SER A 98 -10.33 21.23 -1.84
N SER A 99 -11.19 20.27 -1.49
CA SER A 99 -11.13 19.49 -0.26
C SER A 99 -10.11 18.33 -0.29
N GLY A 100 -9.56 18.00 -1.47
CA GLY A 100 -8.68 16.85 -1.65
C GLY A 100 -9.36 15.50 -1.37
N GLY A 101 -10.69 15.39 -1.51
CA GLY A 101 -11.44 14.17 -1.24
C GLY A 101 -12.08 14.11 0.16
N TRP A 102 -11.71 15.02 1.07
CA TRP A 102 -12.12 14.95 2.48
C TRP A 102 -13.56 15.31 2.74
N ALA A 103 -14.16 16.20 1.92
CA ALA A 103 -15.54 16.62 2.11
C ALA A 103 -16.52 15.44 2.08
N TYR A 104 -16.22 14.42 1.27
CA TYR A 104 -16.99 13.18 1.21
C TYR A 104 -16.43 12.07 2.10
N ALA A 105 -15.09 11.92 2.17
CA ALA A 105 -14.48 10.86 2.97
C ALA A 105 -14.73 11.01 4.49
N PHE A 106 -14.75 12.23 5.01
CA PHE A 106 -14.94 12.46 6.46
C PHE A 106 -16.32 11.99 6.97
N PRO A 107 -17.45 12.37 6.34
CA PRO A 107 -18.75 11.78 6.65
C PRO A 107 -18.78 10.25 6.63
N LEU A 108 -18.15 9.65 5.62
CA LEU A 108 -18.09 8.19 5.48
C LEU A 108 -17.30 7.54 6.62
N LEU A 109 -16.19 8.14 7.07
CA LEU A 109 -15.44 7.65 8.23
C LEU A 109 -16.29 7.66 9.50
N LEU A 110 -17.09 8.72 9.72
CA LEU A 110 -17.99 8.82 10.86
C LEU A 110 -19.13 7.79 10.81
N ALA A 111 -19.61 7.47 9.60
CA ALA A 111 -20.61 6.42 9.36
C ALA A 111 -20.01 5.01 9.24
N GLN A 112 -18.74 4.83 9.62
CA GLN A 112 -18.01 3.55 9.58
C GLN A 112 -17.97 2.89 8.18
N GLN A 113 -17.97 3.71 7.13
CA GLN A 113 -17.78 3.29 5.73
C GLN A 113 -16.31 3.44 5.34
N TYR A 114 -15.44 2.73 6.07
CA TYR A 114 -13.98 2.91 6.01
C TYR A 114 -13.38 2.54 4.66
N ASN A 115 -13.88 1.48 4.01
CA ASN A 115 -13.36 1.04 2.72
C ASN A 115 -13.68 2.08 1.65
N THR A 116 -14.95 2.50 1.59
CA THR A 116 -15.39 3.53 0.65
C THR A 116 -14.64 4.84 0.88
N ALA A 117 -14.48 5.27 2.14
CA ALA A 117 -13.78 6.51 2.47
C ALA A 117 -12.32 6.51 2.02
N LEU A 118 -11.57 5.45 2.33
CA LEU A 118 -10.15 5.34 1.99
C LEU A 118 -9.93 5.18 0.49
N THR A 119 -10.79 4.42 -0.19
CA THR A 119 -10.75 4.26 -1.66
C THR A 119 -10.99 5.60 -2.34
N HIS A 120 -12.03 6.32 -1.92
CA HIS A 120 -12.34 7.65 -2.44
C HIS A 120 -11.18 8.63 -2.23
N LEU A 121 -10.62 8.69 -1.02
CA LEU A 121 -9.52 9.58 -0.71
C LEU A 121 -8.28 9.30 -1.57
N ALA A 122 -7.99 8.02 -1.83
CA ALA A 122 -6.87 7.61 -2.68
C ALA A 122 -7.07 7.95 -4.16
N GLU A 123 -8.30 7.84 -4.67
CA GLU A 123 -8.62 8.07 -6.08
C GLU A 123 -8.78 9.57 -6.40
N VAL A 124 -9.50 10.30 -5.56
CA VAL A 124 -9.92 11.68 -5.82
C VAL A 124 -8.90 12.70 -5.31
N GLY A 125 -8.23 12.42 -4.18
CA GLY A 125 -7.27 13.33 -3.57
C GLY A 125 -5.90 13.39 -4.26
N SER A 126 -5.73 12.77 -5.42
CA SER A 126 -4.46 12.66 -6.15
C SER A 126 -3.34 12.06 -5.30
N GLY A 127 -2.07 12.40 -5.56
CA GLY A 127 -0.92 11.87 -4.81
C GLY A 127 -0.97 12.16 -3.30
N THR A 128 -1.50 13.32 -2.90
CA THR A 128 -1.71 13.68 -1.49
C THR A 128 -2.82 12.86 -0.84
N GLY A 129 -3.89 12.56 -1.57
CA GLY A 129 -4.98 11.70 -1.12
C GLY A 129 -4.53 10.26 -0.95
N LEU A 130 -3.76 9.73 -1.92
CA LEU A 130 -3.15 8.39 -1.80
C LEU A 130 -2.21 8.30 -0.59
N LEU A 131 -1.38 9.33 -0.35
CA LEU A 131 -0.54 9.44 0.84
C LEU A 131 -1.40 9.36 2.12
N GLN A 132 -2.42 10.20 2.22
CA GLN A 132 -3.29 10.30 3.40
C GLN A 132 -4.09 9.01 3.63
N ALA A 133 -4.69 8.44 2.59
CA ALA A 133 -5.43 7.18 2.64
C ALA A 133 -4.53 6.02 3.08
N THR A 134 -3.31 5.94 2.57
CA THR A 134 -2.34 4.90 2.95
C THR A 134 -1.97 5.01 4.42
N HIS A 135 -1.64 6.21 4.90
CA HIS A 135 -1.25 6.43 6.29
C HIS A 135 -2.42 6.21 7.25
N LEU A 136 -3.61 6.73 6.92
CA LEU A 136 -4.81 6.54 7.72
C LEU A 136 -5.17 5.05 7.79
N GLY A 137 -5.16 4.35 6.67
CA GLY A 137 -5.40 2.90 6.62
C GLY A 137 -4.41 2.10 7.46
N LEU A 138 -3.12 2.48 7.46
CA LEU A 138 -2.10 1.85 8.28
C LEU A 138 -2.32 2.09 9.78
N ILE A 139 -2.66 3.33 10.16
CA ILE A 139 -2.99 3.68 11.55
C ILE A 139 -4.22 2.89 12.03
N MET A 140 -5.27 2.85 11.22
CA MET A 140 -6.51 2.11 11.52
C MET A 140 -6.24 0.62 11.66
N TYR A 141 -5.43 0.03 10.77
CA TYR A 141 -5.03 -1.37 10.86
C TYR A 141 -4.27 -1.69 12.15
N HIS A 142 -3.30 -0.84 12.53
CA HIS A 142 -2.56 -1.01 13.79
C HIS A 142 -3.43 -0.77 15.04
N ALA A 143 -4.45 0.09 14.94
CA ALA A 143 -5.44 0.31 15.99
C ALA A 143 -6.47 -0.83 16.10
N GLY A 144 -6.43 -1.82 15.20
CA GLY A 144 -7.42 -2.91 15.17
C GLY A 144 -8.80 -2.49 14.66
N ILE A 145 -8.88 -1.35 13.97
CA ILE A 145 -10.13 -0.87 13.36
C ILE A 145 -10.34 -1.64 12.04
N PRO A 146 -11.52 -2.25 11.84
CA PRO A 146 -11.80 -2.96 10.60
C PRO A 146 -11.81 -1.99 9.40
N LEU A 147 -11.16 -2.37 8.30
CA LEU A 147 -11.11 -1.57 7.07
C LEU A 147 -12.22 -1.93 6.06
N TYR A 148 -13.34 -2.45 6.53
CA TYR A 148 -14.51 -2.76 5.72
C TYR A 148 -15.66 -1.80 6.03
N ASP A 149 -16.62 -1.73 5.11
CA ASP A 149 -17.81 -0.90 5.27
C ASP A 149 -18.84 -1.56 6.19
N PHE A 150 -19.31 -0.81 7.18
CA PHE A 150 -20.31 -1.30 8.11
C PHE A 150 -21.67 -1.47 7.41
N ASN A 151 -22.17 -2.71 7.35
CA ASN A 151 -23.48 -3.02 6.78
C ASN A 151 -24.17 -4.16 7.55
N LEU A 152 -25.43 -3.93 7.91
CA LEU A 152 -26.31 -4.86 8.58
C LEU A 152 -27.13 -5.64 7.55
N GLN A 153 -26.47 -6.55 6.85
CA GLN A 153 -27.23 -7.59 6.16
C GLN A 153 -27.62 -8.67 7.20
N PRO A 154 -28.90 -9.07 7.31
CA PRO A 154 -29.40 -10.02 8.30
C PRO A 154 -28.92 -11.49 8.11
N SER A 155 -27.89 -11.72 7.27
CA SER A 155 -27.26 -13.03 7.06
C SER A 155 -25.91 -13.16 7.79
N GLN A 156 -25.80 -12.51 8.96
CA GLN A 156 -24.62 -12.44 9.85
C GLN A 156 -24.43 -13.67 10.77
N LEU A 157 -25.16 -14.77 10.55
CA LEU A 157 -25.11 -15.96 11.40
C LEU A 157 -24.02 -17.00 11.03
N GLU A 158 -23.10 -16.67 10.12
CA GLU A 158 -22.07 -17.61 9.68
C GLU A 158 -20.68 -16.98 9.84
N GLU A 159 -19.89 -17.51 10.78
CA GLU A 159 -18.48 -17.14 11.05
C GLU A 159 -17.60 -17.15 9.78
N SER A 160 -18.02 -17.88 8.74
CA SER A 160 -17.35 -17.96 7.44
C SER A 160 -17.25 -16.62 6.71
N LYS A 161 -18.22 -15.70 6.87
CA LYS A 161 -18.21 -14.39 6.17
C LYS A 161 -17.38 -13.31 6.88
N GLN A 162 -17.04 -13.48 8.15
CA GLN A 162 -16.22 -12.50 8.88
C GLN A 162 -14.77 -12.53 8.38
N ASN A 163 -14.25 -13.73 8.10
CA ASN A 163 -12.93 -13.90 7.47
C ASN A 163 -12.85 -13.20 6.12
N ASP A 164 -13.93 -13.20 5.33
CA ASP A 164 -13.97 -12.53 4.02
C ASP A 164 -13.89 -11.00 4.15
N LYS A 165 -14.56 -10.41 5.16
CA LYS A 165 -14.50 -8.97 5.42
C LYS A 165 -13.12 -8.52 5.86
N ASP A 166 -12.51 -9.26 6.78
CA ASP A 166 -11.15 -8.97 7.25
C ASP A 166 -10.13 -9.14 6.12
N ALA A 167 -10.30 -10.14 5.25
CA ALA A 167 -9.50 -10.31 4.04
C ALA A 167 -9.67 -9.13 3.07
N SER A 168 -10.90 -8.63 2.89
CA SER A 168 -11.18 -7.47 2.01
C SER A 168 -10.49 -6.19 2.50
N GLY A 169 -10.49 -5.94 3.81
CA GLY A 169 -9.80 -4.81 4.42
C GLY A 169 -8.27 -4.91 4.28
N LYS A 170 -7.70 -6.10 4.53
CA LYS A 170 -6.28 -6.38 4.28
C LYS A 170 -5.91 -6.18 2.81
N GLN A 171 -6.78 -6.58 1.89
CA GLN A 171 -6.59 -6.39 0.45
C GLN A 171 -6.60 -4.91 0.06
N LEU A 172 -7.52 -4.11 0.60
CA LEU A 172 -7.54 -2.66 0.38
C LEU A 172 -6.24 -2.02 0.85
N LEU A 173 -5.83 -2.29 2.10
CA LEU A 173 -4.59 -1.75 2.64
C LEU A 173 -3.38 -2.16 1.79
N SER A 174 -3.36 -3.42 1.34
CA SER A 174 -2.31 -3.92 0.45
C SER A 174 -2.24 -3.14 -0.86
N LYS A 175 -3.40 -2.83 -1.47
CA LYS A 175 -3.46 -2.01 -2.67
C LYS A 175 -2.96 -0.60 -2.42
N LEU A 176 -3.39 0.04 -1.33
CA LEU A 176 -2.96 1.40 -0.97
C LEU A 176 -1.44 1.48 -0.78
N ILE A 177 -0.89 0.58 0.03
CA ILE A 177 0.57 0.53 0.30
C ILE A 177 1.37 0.29 -0.98
N VAL A 178 0.95 -0.66 -1.83
CA VAL A 178 1.65 -0.95 -3.10
C VAL A 178 1.54 0.23 -4.07
N SER A 179 0.37 0.85 -4.20
CA SER A 179 0.17 2.03 -5.05
C SER A 179 0.98 3.22 -4.56
N TYR A 180 1.06 3.42 -3.25
CA TYR A 180 1.86 4.50 -2.68
C TYR A 180 3.36 4.25 -2.87
N ALA A 181 3.85 3.05 -2.54
CA ALA A 181 5.25 2.68 -2.71
C ALA A 181 5.70 2.77 -4.18
N SER A 182 4.85 2.37 -5.13
CA SER A 182 5.18 2.42 -6.56
C SER A 182 5.34 3.85 -7.10
N ALA A 183 4.72 4.84 -6.46
CA ALA A 183 4.80 6.24 -6.87
C ALA A 183 6.22 6.84 -6.68
N PHE A 184 7.02 6.30 -5.77
CA PHE A 184 8.37 6.82 -5.46
C PHE A 184 9.47 5.76 -5.43
N GLN A 185 9.17 4.50 -5.78
CA GLN A 185 10.13 3.40 -5.74
C GLN A 185 11.41 3.64 -6.56
N THR A 186 11.34 4.42 -7.65
CA THR A 186 12.49 4.75 -8.48
C THR A 186 13.37 5.84 -7.87
N ALA A 187 12.78 6.76 -7.12
CA ALA A 187 13.48 7.87 -6.47
C ALA A 187 14.08 7.44 -5.12
N ASP A 188 13.32 6.66 -4.34
CA ASP A 188 13.75 6.16 -3.03
C ASP A 188 13.27 4.72 -2.81
N PRO A 189 14.04 3.72 -3.29
CA PRO A 189 13.69 2.31 -3.11
C PRO A 189 13.75 1.86 -1.64
N LYS A 190 14.54 2.54 -0.79
CA LYS A 190 14.68 2.17 0.63
C LYS A 190 13.40 2.48 1.40
N THR A 191 12.85 3.67 1.20
CA THR A 191 11.56 4.04 1.79
C THR A 191 10.44 3.15 1.22
N ALA A 192 10.48 2.82 -0.09
CA ALA A 192 9.46 1.94 -0.68
C ALA A 192 9.47 0.54 -0.03
N LEU A 193 10.65 -0.02 0.23
CA LEU A 193 10.81 -1.27 0.97
C LEU A 193 10.20 -1.17 2.38
N GLU A 194 10.44 -0.08 3.09
CA GLU A 194 9.90 0.15 4.42
C GLU A 194 8.36 0.10 4.45
N TYR A 195 7.69 0.60 3.42
CA TYR A 195 6.22 0.45 3.27
C TYR A 195 5.81 -0.98 2.93
N LEU A 196 6.50 -1.65 2.00
CA LEU A 196 6.17 -3.01 1.57
C LEU A 196 6.34 -4.05 2.69
N VAL A 197 7.26 -3.83 3.62
CA VAL A 197 7.44 -4.69 4.80
C VAL A 197 6.22 -4.66 5.73
N ARG A 198 5.46 -3.56 5.74
CA ARG A 198 4.24 -3.41 6.56
C ARG A 198 2.98 -3.99 5.91
N LEU A 199 3.10 -4.65 4.76
CA LEU A 199 1.97 -5.28 4.10
C LEU A 199 1.34 -6.37 4.97
N PRO A 200 0.02 -6.35 5.19
CA PRO A 200 -0.67 -7.45 5.86
C PRO A 200 -0.66 -8.68 4.96
N ASP A 201 -0.45 -9.87 5.54
CA ASP A 201 -0.57 -11.11 4.76
C ASP A 201 -2.07 -11.47 4.61
N PRO A 202 -2.62 -11.47 3.38
CA PRO A 202 -4.03 -11.78 3.14
C PRO A 202 -4.37 -13.25 3.44
N THR A 203 -3.36 -14.13 3.49
CA THR A 203 -3.55 -15.58 3.73
C THR A 203 -3.37 -15.98 5.19
N SER A 204 -2.85 -15.09 6.03
CA SER A 204 -2.65 -15.36 7.45
C SER A 204 -3.98 -15.24 8.22
N THR A 205 -4.49 -16.37 8.68
CA THR A 205 -5.68 -16.51 9.53
C THR A 205 -5.37 -16.47 11.04
N GLY A 206 -4.15 -16.07 11.42
CA GLY A 206 -3.69 -16.14 12.81
C GLY A 206 -2.73 -15.02 13.21
N THR A 207 -2.75 -14.69 14.49
CA THR A 207 -2.02 -13.63 15.19
C THR A 207 -0.52 -13.55 14.86
N ALA A 208 -0.12 -12.42 14.28
CA ALA A 208 1.04 -11.57 14.58
C ALA A 208 2.47 -12.14 14.80
N THR A 209 2.77 -13.43 14.63
CA THR A 209 4.15 -13.93 14.84
C THR A 209 4.91 -14.24 13.55
N ALA A 210 5.73 -13.27 13.18
CA ALA A 210 7.17 -13.37 12.86
C ALA A 210 7.66 -13.77 11.45
N SER A 211 6.81 -14.03 10.45
CA SER A 211 7.29 -14.15 9.06
C SER A 211 6.48 -13.27 8.12
N ILE A 212 7.18 -12.39 7.41
CA ILE A 212 6.58 -11.55 6.36
C ILE A 212 5.91 -12.46 5.32
N GLY A 213 4.66 -12.14 4.99
CA GLY A 213 3.81 -12.96 4.13
C GLY A 213 4.37 -13.12 2.72
N GLN A 214 3.97 -14.20 2.05
CA GLN A 214 4.41 -14.49 0.67
C GLN A 214 4.06 -13.34 -0.30
N PHE A 215 2.93 -12.66 -0.06
CA PHE A 215 2.52 -11.50 -0.86
C PHE A 215 3.54 -10.36 -0.77
N ALA A 216 3.97 -10.00 0.44
CA ALA A 216 4.98 -8.96 0.64
C ALA A 216 6.33 -9.35 0.02
N LYS A 217 6.78 -10.61 0.19
CA LYS A 217 8.00 -11.12 -0.47
C LYS A 217 7.92 -10.99 -1.99
N LYS A 218 6.76 -11.28 -2.59
CA LYS A 218 6.53 -11.10 -4.04
C LYS A 218 6.63 -9.64 -4.46
N GLN A 219 6.06 -8.70 -3.70
CA GLN A 219 6.16 -7.27 -4.01
C GLN A 219 7.58 -6.73 -3.85
N ILE A 220 8.33 -7.19 -2.84
CA ILE A 220 9.74 -6.80 -2.64
C ILE A 220 10.61 -7.31 -3.78
N ARG A 221 10.37 -8.55 -4.24
CA ARG A 221 11.03 -9.07 -5.44
C ARG A 221 10.71 -8.21 -6.66
N ARG A 222 9.45 -7.82 -6.83
CA ARG A 222 9.04 -6.91 -7.91
C ARG A 222 9.76 -5.56 -7.81
N LEU A 223 9.87 -4.98 -6.61
CA LEU A 223 10.63 -3.76 -6.34
C LEU A 223 12.09 -3.90 -6.79
N LEU A 224 12.76 -5.00 -6.44
CA LEU A 224 14.14 -5.28 -6.84
C LEU A 224 14.28 -5.32 -8.37
N LEU A 225 13.39 -6.05 -9.05
CA LEU A 225 13.45 -6.22 -10.51
C LEU A 225 13.13 -4.92 -11.27
N GLU A 226 12.14 -4.14 -10.81
CA GLU A 226 11.72 -2.90 -11.47
C GLU A 226 12.71 -1.76 -11.25
N THR A 227 13.28 -1.64 -10.05
CA THR A 227 14.20 -0.54 -9.72
C THR A 227 15.65 -0.86 -10.07
N ARG A 228 16.02 -2.14 -10.15
CA ARG A 228 17.40 -2.64 -10.26
C ARG A 228 18.35 -2.03 -9.24
N ALA A 229 17.81 -1.56 -8.12
CA ALA A 229 18.54 -0.90 -7.06
C ALA A 229 19.11 -1.95 -6.08
N PHE A 230 19.89 -2.90 -6.59
CA PHE A 230 20.39 -4.05 -5.83
C PHE A 230 21.34 -3.60 -4.71
N GLU A 231 22.24 -2.66 -4.99
CA GLU A 231 23.16 -2.12 -3.99
C GLU A 231 22.46 -1.48 -2.76
N PRO A 232 21.55 -0.49 -2.91
CA PRO A 232 20.93 0.14 -1.74
C PRO A 232 19.96 -0.78 -0.98
N LEU A 233 19.40 -1.80 -1.65
CA LEU A 233 18.44 -2.72 -1.03
C LEU A 233 19.13 -3.94 -0.41
N ALA A 234 19.95 -4.63 -1.18
CA ALA A 234 20.57 -5.91 -0.85
C ALA A 234 22.06 -5.82 -0.48
N GLY A 235 22.73 -4.72 -0.81
CA GLY A 235 24.14 -4.49 -0.49
C GLY A 235 25.08 -4.81 -1.64
N LYS A 236 26.38 -4.85 -1.34
CA LYS A 236 27.46 -5.15 -2.29
C LYS A 236 28.12 -6.48 -1.97
N VAL A 237 28.75 -7.08 -2.98
CA VAL A 237 29.64 -8.23 -2.79
C VAL A 237 31.03 -7.72 -2.49
N SER A 238 31.56 -8.05 -1.30
CA SER A 238 32.92 -7.75 -0.90
C SER A 238 33.95 -8.58 -1.69
N SER A 239 35.22 -8.18 -1.62
CA SER A 239 36.34 -8.89 -2.28
C SER A 239 36.54 -10.33 -1.82
N ASN A 240 36.07 -10.68 -0.62
CA ASN A 240 36.06 -12.03 -0.08
C ASN A 240 34.93 -12.91 -0.63
N GLY A 241 34.04 -12.36 -1.47
CA GLY A 241 32.84 -13.07 -1.92
C GLY A 241 31.81 -13.26 -0.81
N SER A 242 31.78 -12.43 0.24
CA SER A 242 30.61 -12.31 1.12
C SER A 242 29.82 -11.08 0.73
N ARG A 243 28.52 -11.10 1.02
CA ARG A 243 27.71 -9.89 0.94
C ARG A 243 28.09 -8.99 2.11
N GLU A 244 28.26 -7.70 1.85
CA GLU A 244 28.41 -6.67 2.88
C GLU A 244 27.07 -6.56 3.63
N SER A 245 26.94 -7.34 4.69
CA SER A 245 25.76 -7.31 5.56
C SER A 245 25.95 -6.27 6.66
N ALA A 246 24.82 -5.82 7.22
CA ALA A 246 24.81 -4.85 8.30
C ALA A 246 25.66 -5.28 9.52
N THR A 247 25.83 -6.58 9.76
CA THR A 247 26.55 -7.13 10.92
C THR A 247 28.07 -7.06 10.82
N ASP A 248 28.63 -6.94 9.62
CA ASP A 248 30.09 -7.02 9.39
C ASP A 248 30.78 -5.65 9.50
N THR A 249 30.00 -4.57 9.61
CA THR A 249 30.53 -3.21 9.79
C THR A 249 30.93 -2.96 11.25
N SER A 250 32.11 -3.44 11.61
CA SER A 250 32.76 -3.04 12.86
C SER A 250 33.05 -1.52 12.85
N ALA A 251 32.38 -0.80 13.75
CA ALA A 251 32.78 0.49 14.33
C ALA A 251 32.42 1.85 13.67
N THR A 252 31.69 1.93 12.55
CA THR A 252 31.09 3.22 12.13
C THR A 252 29.74 3.03 11.46
N PRO A 253 28.66 3.73 11.90
CA PRO A 253 27.37 3.70 11.23
C PRO A 253 27.46 4.55 9.96
N SER A 254 28.13 4.03 8.93
CA SER A 254 28.06 4.63 7.60
C SER A 254 26.65 4.40 7.04
N SER A 255 26.06 5.44 6.47
CA SER A 255 24.69 5.54 5.94
C SER A 255 24.35 4.60 4.77
N SER A 256 25.11 3.54 4.57
CA SER A 256 25.06 2.63 3.42
C SER A 256 24.71 1.19 3.80
N LEU A 257 24.07 0.96 4.95
CA LEU A 257 23.58 -0.37 5.29
C LEU A 257 22.53 -0.82 4.25
N PRO A 258 22.54 -2.10 3.83
CA PRO A 258 21.51 -2.67 2.98
C PRO A 258 20.15 -2.58 3.67
N ALA A 259 19.16 -1.99 3.00
CA ALA A 259 17.86 -1.77 3.63
C ALA A 259 17.14 -3.09 4.00
N MET A 260 17.36 -4.18 3.25
CA MET A 260 16.74 -5.47 3.52
C MET A 260 17.24 -6.11 4.82
N ASP A 261 18.50 -5.88 5.20
CA ASP A 261 19.09 -6.46 6.42
C ASP A 261 18.50 -5.87 7.70
N CYS A 262 17.84 -4.71 7.62
CA CYS A 262 17.11 -4.11 8.73
C CYS A 262 15.79 -4.83 9.06
N TYR A 263 15.22 -5.54 8.08
CA TYR A 263 13.87 -6.10 8.18
C TYR A 263 13.83 -7.64 8.10
N PHE A 264 14.86 -8.25 7.54
CA PHE A 264 14.88 -9.69 7.24
C PHE A 264 16.13 -10.36 7.83
N SER A 265 15.99 -11.64 8.16
CA SER A 265 17.17 -12.45 8.47
C SER A 265 18.03 -12.66 7.21
N SER A 266 19.34 -12.85 7.37
CA SER A 266 20.25 -13.09 6.24
C SER A 266 19.81 -14.26 5.35
N ALA A 267 19.22 -15.31 5.94
CA ALA A 267 18.69 -16.46 5.21
C ALA A 267 17.49 -16.10 4.34
N GLU A 268 16.59 -15.27 4.85
CA GLU A 268 15.43 -14.79 4.08
C GLU A 268 15.83 -13.85 2.95
N VAL A 269 16.78 -12.94 3.19
CA VAL A 269 17.31 -12.07 2.13
C VAL A 269 17.94 -12.93 1.03
N SER A 270 18.77 -13.92 1.37
CA SER A 270 19.35 -14.86 0.40
C SER A 270 18.28 -15.61 -0.40
N SER A 271 17.19 -16.03 0.25
CA SER A 271 16.06 -16.68 -0.43
C SER A 271 15.36 -15.74 -1.42
N ILE A 272 15.03 -14.51 -1.00
CA ILE A 272 14.36 -13.52 -1.85
C ILE A 272 15.22 -13.16 -3.06
N LEU A 273 16.53 -12.97 -2.86
CA LEU A 273 17.47 -12.67 -3.94
C LEU A 273 17.64 -13.84 -4.91
N ALA A 274 17.70 -15.07 -4.40
CA ALA A 274 17.76 -16.26 -5.25
C ALA A 274 16.50 -16.41 -6.11
N ASP A 275 15.32 -16.19 -5.54
CA ASP A 275 14.05 -16.22 -6.28
C ASP A 275 13.96 -15.09 -7.31
N ALA A 276 14.47 -13.89 -6.97
CA ALA A 276 14.58 -12.78 -7.91
C ALA A 276 15.49 -13.13 -9.08
N ALA A 277 16.68 -13.70 -8.82
CA ALA A 277 17.64 -14.08 -9.85
C ALA A 277 17.05 -15.09 -10.85
N VAL A 278 16.26 -16.06 -10.37
CA VAL A 278 15.58 -17.03 -11.24
C VAL A 278 14.55 -16.35 -12.14
N ASP A 279 13.79 -15.39 -11.61
CA ASP A 279 12.84 -14.61 -12.42
C ASP A 279 13.57 -13.75 -13.47
N THR A 280 14.66 -13.08 -13.10
CA THR A 280 15.49 -12.30 -14.03
C THR A 280 16.11 -13.16 -15.13
N LEU A 281 16.53 -14.39 -14.78
CA LEU A 281 17.05 -15.35 -15.74
C LEU A 281 15.97 -15.78 -16.75
N ARG A 282 14.72 -15.96 -16.30
CA ARG A 282 13.58 -16.26 -17.18
C ARG A 282 13.24 -15.08 -18.10
N GLU A 283 13.46 -13.85 -17.66
CA GLU A 283 13.34 -12.64 -18.48
C GLU A 283 14.49 -12.48 -19.48
N GLY A 284 15.55 -13.30 -19.37
CA GLY A 284 16.70 -13.30 -20.26
C GLY A 284 17.80 -12.31 -19.89
N ASN A 285 17.67 -11.59 -18.77
CA ASN A 285 18.70 -10.65 -18.32
C ASN A 285 19.73 -11.36 -17.41
N LYS A 286 20.71 -11.99 -18.05
CA LYS A 286 21.70 -12.84 -17.36
C LYS A 286 22.67 -12.06 -16.48
N ALA A 287 22.95 -10.78 -16.81
CA ALA A 287 23.86 -9.93 -16.04
C ALA A 287 23.30 -9.61 -14.65
N ASP A 288 22.06 -9.12 -14.59
CA ASP A 288 21.36 -8.83 -13.34
C ASP A 288 21.14 -10.13 -12.53
N ALA A 289 20.83 -11.24 -13.20
CA ALA A 289 20.71 -12.55 -12.55
C ALA A 289 22.02 -13.01 -11.89
N ALA A 290 23.17 -12.78 -12.54
CA ALA A 290 24.48 -13.10 -12.00
C ALA A 290 24.78 -12.29 -10.73
N GLU A 291 24.50 -10.98 -10.74
CA GLU A 291 24.66 -10.12 -9.58
C GLU A 291 23.78 -10.57 -8.40
N LEU A 292 22.50 -10.88 -8.67
CA LEU A 292 21.58 -11.38 -7.65
C LEU A 292 22.01 -12.75 -7.09
N PHE A 293 22.52 -13.67 -7.90
CA PHE A 293 23.06 -14.95 -7.41
C PHE A 293 24.30 -14.76 -6.54
N ALA A 294 25.18 -13.80 -6.89
CA ALA A 294 26.34 -13.45 -6.09
C ALA A 294 25.92 -12.87 -4.74
N LEU A 295 24.98 -11.91 -4.72
CA LEU A 295 24.43 -11.32 -3.50
C LEU A 295 23.66 -12.34 -2.64
N ALA A 296 23.03 -13.34 -3.27
CA ALA A 296 22.37 -14.43 -2.57
C ALA A 296 23.36 -15.46 -1.98
N GLY A 297 24.64 -15.43 -2.34
CA GLY A 297 25.64 -16.44 -1.96
C GLY A 297 25.45 -17.78 -2.68
N ARG A 298 24.72 -17.81 -3.79
CA ARG A 298 24.42 -19.02 -4.57
C ARG A 298 25.45 -19.23 -5.70
N TYR A 299 26.71 -19.39 -5.31
CA TYR A 299 27.83 -19.48 -6.25
C TYR A 299 27.76 -20.65 -7.23
N GLY A 300 27.13 -21.77 -6.86
CA GLY A 300 26.92 -22.89 -7.78
C GLY A 300 26.06 -22.50 -8.99
N SER A 301 24.98 -21.76 -8.76
CA SER A 301 24.09 -21.26 -9.82
C SER A 301 24.78 -20.19 -10.67
N LEU A 302 25.53 -19.29 -10.03
CA LEU A 302 26.33 -18.27 -10.71
C LEU A 302 27.36 -18.90 -11.66
N LEU A 303 28.15 -19.87 -11.19
CA LEU A 303 29.16 -20.54 -11.99
C LEU A 303 28.54 -21.30 -13.17
N SER A 304 27.40 -21.97 -12.94
CA SER A 304 26.66 -22.62 -14.02
C SER A 304 26.23 -21.63 -15.10
N LEU A 305 25.78 -20.43 -14.72
CA LEU A 305 25.37 -19.38 -15.65
C LEU A 305 26.57 -18.82 -16.42
N LEU A 306 27.68 -18.52 -15.75
CA LEU A 306 28.90 -18.05 -16.40
C LEU A 306 29.48 -19.08 -17.36
N ASN A 307 29.51 -20.36 -16.99
CA ASN A 307 29.96 -21.44 -17.86
C ASN A 307 29.08 -21.57 -19.11
N CYS A 308 27.77 -21.36 -18.97
CA CYS A 308 26.84 -21.36 -20.10
C CYS A 308 27.11 -20.18 -21.05
N GLU A 309 27.35 -18.98 -20.53
CA GLU A 309 27.69 -17.82 -21.37
C GLU A 309 29.04 -17.98 -22.07
N LEU A 310 30.07 -18.41 -21.33
CA LEU A 310 31.38 -18.68 -21.89
C LEU A 310 31.32 -19.73 -23.00
N ALA A 311 30.57 -20.82 -22.78
CA ALA A 311 30.36 -21.84 -23.79
C ALA A 311 29.63 -21.30 -25.03
N SER A 312 28.62 -20.44 -24.84
CA SER A 312 27.91 -19.78 -25.95
C SER A 312 28.85 -18.93 -26.79
N HIS A 313 29.69 -18.11 -26.15
CA HIS A 313 30.65 -17.25 -26.84
C HIS A 313 31.76 -18.04 -27.55
N LEU A 314 32.19 -19.16 -26.99
CA LEU A 314 33.19 -20.03 -27.62
C LEU A 314 32.66 -20.72 -28.89
N VAL A 315 31.35 -20.99 -28.96
CA VAL A 315 30.73 -21.61 -30.13
C VAL A 315 30.49 -20.60 -31.27
N ASP A 316 30.23 -19.32 -30.96
CA ASP A 316 30.05 -18.26 -31.97
C ASP A 316 31.33 -17.89 -32.74
N VAL A 317 32.50 -18.39 -32.32
CA VAL A 317 33.81 -18.05 -32.92
C VAL A 317 34.22 -18.98 -34.08
N SER A 318 33.32 -19.79 -34.64
CA SER A 318 33.63 -20.59 -35.84
C SER A 318 32.39 -20.88 -36.70
N PRO A 319 32.44 -20.75 -38.05
CA PRO A 319 33.62 -20.98 -38.90
C PRO A 319 33.86 -19.98 -40.06
N GLY A 320 35.12 -19.56 -40.21
CA GLY A 320 35.73 -19.23 -41.50
C GLY A 320 35.43 -17.84 -42.09
N GLU A 321 36.34 -16.89 -41.88
CA GLU A 321 37.06 -16.16 -42.94
C GLU A 321 37.95 -15.05 -42.36
N GLY A 322 39.22 -15.03 -42.80
CA GLY A 322 39.96 -13.78 -43.04
C GLY A 322 40.62 -13.10 -41.85
N GLY A 323 41.94 -13.25 -41.75
CA GLY A 323 42.79 -12.62 -40.74
C GLY A 323 42.69 -11.09 -40.61
N GLY A 324 42.86 -10.60 -39.39
CA GLY A 324 43.05 -9.18 -39.08
C GLY A 324 42.92 -8.79 -37.60
N SER A 325 42.74 -9.74 -36.69
CA SER A 325 42.03 -9.51 -35.42
C SER A 325 42.90 -9.63 -34.16
N GLY A 326 44.15 -9.18 -34.17
CA GLY A 326 44.94 -9.07 -32.92
C GLY A 326 44.56 -7.83 -32.09
N GLU A 327 44.60 -6.66 -32.73
CA GLU A 327 44.38 -5.37 -32.04
C GLU A 327 42.89 -5.04 -31.83
N GLN A 328 42.00 -5.54 -32.70
CA GLN A 328 40.55 -5.36 -32.52
C GLN A 328 39.98 -6.22 -31.38
N LEU A 329 40.50 -7.44 -31.16
CA LEU A 329 40.09 -8.26 -30.01
C LEU A 329 40.51 -7.63 -28.69
N GLN A 330 41.70 -7.01 -28.63
CA GLN A 330 42.18 -6.35 -27.42
C GLN A 330 41.43 -5.04 -27.13
N GLN A 331 41.11 -4.23 -28.15
CA GLN A 331 40.28 -3.04 -27.98
C GLN A 331 38.82 -3.38 -27.66
N GLN A 332 38.29 -4.48 -28.18
CA GLN A 332 36.92 -4.91 -27.90
C GLN A 332 36.82 -5.50 -26.48
N GLN A 333 37.79 -6.31 -26.04
CA GLN A 333 37.92 -6.75 -24.65
C GLN A 333 38.08 -5.56 -23.69
N GLU A 334 38.94 -4.58 -23.97
CA GLU A 334 39.09 -3.39 -23.11
C GLU A 334 37.84 -2.50 -23.10
N SER A 335 37.07 -2.45 -24.20
CA SER A 335 35.81 -1.71 -24.27
C SER A 335 34.69 -2.40 -23.50
N GLU A 336 34.68 -3.73 -23.46
CA GLU A 336 33.71 -4.55 -22.74
C GLU A 336 34.06 -4.66 -21.25
N GLU A 337 35.33 -4.69 -20.88
CA GLU A 337 35.79 -4.56 -19.49
C GLU A 337 35.37 -3.22 -18.86
N ARG A 338 35.23 -2.16 -19.68
CA ARG A 338 34.70 -0.86 -19.26
C ARG A 338 33.17 -0.80 -19.23
N ARG A 339 32.47 -1.74 -19.90
CA ARG A 339 31.01 -1.74 -20.05
C ARG A 339 30.32 -2.76 -19.12
N PHE A 340 30.96 -3.87 -18.79
CA PHE A 340 30.39 -4.98 -18.01
C PHE A 340 30.88 -5.08 -16.56
N VAL A 341 31.96 -4.38 -16.20
CA VAL A 341 32.57 -4.50 -14.87
C VAL A 341 32.37 -3.17 -14.13
N PRO A 342 31.39 -3.04 -13.21
CA PRO A 342 31.47 -1.98 -12.22
C PRO A 342 32.82 -2.12 -11.51
N LEU A 343 33.52 -1.00 -11.26
CA LEU A 343 34.92 -0.91 -10.81
C LEU A 343 35.35 -1.91 -9.71
N HIS A 344 34.42 -2.48 -8.95
CA HIS A 344 34.65 -3.46 -7.89
C HIS A 344 34.73 -4.93 -8.31
N ALA A 345 34.24 -5.33 -9.49
CA ALA A 345 34.35 -6.72 -9.99
C ALA A 345 35.71 -7.02 -10.68
N ARG A 346 36.56 -6.00 -10.87
CA ARG A 346 37.92 -6.14 -11.43
C ARG A 346 38.86 -6.97 -10.57
N SER A 347 38.63 -7.06 -9.26
CA SER A 347 39.46 -7.87 -8.37
C SER A 347 39.21 -9.38 -8.50
N PHE A 348 38.06 -9.80 -9.03
CA PHE A 348 37.70 -11.23 -9.10
C PHE A 348 38.25 -11.93 -10.34
N LEU A 349 38.28 -11.27 -11.50
CA LEU A 349 38.81 -11.86 -12.74
C LEU A 349 40.34 -12.00 -12.74
N PHE A 350 41.06 -11.18 -11.96
CA PHE A 350 42.52 -11.25 -11.87
C PHE A 350 43.04 -12.39 -10.98
N PHE A 351 42.19 -13.03 -10.18
CA PHE A 351 42.57 -14.15 -9.31
C PHE A 351 42.18 -15.53 -9.86
N ALA A 352 41.41 -15.58 -10.95
CA ALA A 352 40.97 -16.82 -11.59
C ALA A 352 41.80 -17.21 -12.83
N PHE A 353 42.87 -16.45 -13.14
CA PHE A 353 43.86 -16.77 -14.17
C PHE A 353 45.25 -17.00 -13.57
#